data_AF-A0AAW9Q0F8-F1
#
_entry.id   AF-A0AAW9Q0F8-F1
#
_cell.length_a   1.000
_cell.length_b   1.000
_cell.length_c   1.000
_cell.angle_alpha   90.00
_cell.angle_beta   90.00
_cell.angle_gamma   90.00
#
_symmetry.space_group_name_H-M   'P 1'
#
loop_
_entity.id
_entity.type
_entity.pdbx_description
1 polymer ?
#
loop_
_entity_poly.entity_id
_entity_poly.type
_entity_poly.pdbx_seq_one_letter_code
_entity_poly.pdbx_strand_id
1 'polypeptide(L)'
;MTPILKKLHLQASMGLAGALLVGLCEPGILFANTEQGYVPPAGRSRPQRTQGGGARGCPNAQPVSLQLLIPNDHTARTIAARPTFAWYLSAVPSMPLQFALTETGAAQPIFVKELPVKQAGIMQFTLPPEAAELQVGKEYRWTVSLICNPEHPSQSVYARGWIDRVTPSTELKECLAMATSTVQKASDYAGSGLWYDALAALLDTSASSPDRAKGAALLQSLLHQVGLNETVASKSM
;
A
#
# COMPACT_ATOMS: atom_id res chain seq x y z
N MET A 1 -19.41 -54.47 63.32
CA MET A 1 -20.36 -54.07 62.26
C MET A 1 -19.65 -53.08 61.36
N THR A 2 -19.79 -53.31 60.06
CA THR A 2 -19.11 -52.71 58.89
C THR A 2 -19.34 -51.19 58.68
N PRO A 3 -18.58 -50.54 57.76
CA PRO A 3 -18.09 -49.15 57.84
C PRO A 3 -18.77 -48.21 56.84
N ILE A 4 -18.53 -46.88 56.91
CA ILE A 4 -18.73 -45.96 55.77
C ILE A 4 -17.63 -44.89 55.71
N LEU A 5 -16.84 -44.95 54.62
CA LEU A 5 -15.92 -43.91 54.12
C LEU A 5 -16.66 -42.61 53.77
N LYS A 6 -16.00 -41.46 53.91
CA LYS A 6 -16.21 -40.32 52.98
C LYS A 6 -14.97 -39.45 52.81
N LYS A 7 -14.35 -39.65 51.64
CA LYS A 7 -13.78 -38.70 50.67
C LYS A 7 -12.82 -37.59 51.13
N LEU A 8 -11.57 -37.86 50.76
CA LEU A 8 -10.52 -36.97 50.27
C LEU A 8 -11.05 -35.72 49.50
N HIS A 9 -10.61 -34.53 49.92
CA HIS A 9 -10.63 -33.33 49.06
C HIS A 9 -9.20 -32.80 48.93
N LEU A 10 -8.62 -33.01 47.75
CA LEU A 10 -7.36 -32.44 47.29
C LEU A 10 -7.67 -31.02 46.77
N GLN A 11 -7.18 -29.99 47.44
CA GLN A 11 -7.22 -28.61 46.93
C GLN A 11 -6.03 -28.40 46.00
N ALA A 12 -6.30 -28.21 44.70
CA ALA A 12 -5.33 -27.76 43.72
C ALA A 12 -5.27 -26.22 43.75
N SER A 13 -4.09 -25.68 44.01
CA SER A 13 -3.77 -24.26 43.89
C SER A 13 -3.66 -23.88 42.41
N MET A 14 -4.53 -22.98 41.95
CA MET A 14 -4.38 -22.29 40.67
C MET A 14 -3.30 -21.23 40.80
N GLY A 15 -2.11 -21.52 40.27
CA GLY A 15 -1.11 -20.50 39.97
C GLY A 15 -1.50 -19.74 38.70
N LEU A 16 -1.86 -18.46 38.84
CA LEU A 16 -1.91 -17.52 37.71
C LEU A 16 -0.49 -17.30 37.20
N ALA A 17 -0.12 -17.93 36.09
CA ALA A 17 1.00 -17.47 35.28
C ALA A 17 0.51 -16.33 34.38
N GLY A 18 0.95 -15.11 34.67
CA GLY A 18 0.71 -13.95 33.83
C GLY A 18 1.33 -14.17 32.45
N ALA A 19 0.48 -14.21 31.42
CA ALA A 19 0.91 -14.18 30.04
C ALA A 19 1.46 -12.78 29.71
N LEU A 20 2.78 -12.65 29.63
CA LEU A 20 3.39 -11.56 28.86
C LEU A 20 2.99 -11.77 27.40
N LEU A 21 2.19 -10.85 26.85
CA LEU A 21 2.03 -10.72 25.40
C LEU A 21 3.34 -10.20 24.82
N VAL A 22 4.28 -11.12 24.58
CA VAL A 22 5.41 -10.87 23.68
C VAL A 22 4.86 -11.03 22.27
N GLY A 23 4.75 -9.93 21.53
CA GLY A 23 4.49 -9.98 20.10
C GLY A 23 5.70 -10.62 19.42
N LEU A 24 5.58 -11.89 19.06
CA LEU A 24 6.67 -12.66 18.46
C LEU A 24 6.68 -12.42 16.94
N CYS A 25 7.81 -11.96 16.40
CA CYS A 25 8.24 -12.37 15.05
C CYS A 25 8.81 -13.78 15.24
N GLU A 26 7.94 -14.78 15.42
CA GLU A 26 8.32 -16.12 15.88
C GLU A 26 8.96 -16.94 14.73
N PRO A 27 10.24 -17.32 14.80
CA PRO A 27 10.85 -18.26 13.87
C PRO A 27 10.70 -19.66 14.47
N GLY A 28 9.54 -20.31 14.34
CA GLY A 28 9.38 -21.57 15.06
C GLY A 28 8.03 -22.27 15.07
N ILE A 29 7.20 -22.10 14.05
CA ILE A 29 6.23 -23.13 13.67
C ILE A 29 6.40 -23.29 12.17
N LEU A 30 6.28 -24.52 11.66
CA LEU A 30 6.12 -24.81 10.24
C LEU A 30 4.82 -24.16 9.74
N PHE A 31 4.75 -22.83 9.73
CA PHE A 31 3.86 -22.11 8.87
C PHE A 31 4.44 -22.30 7.49
N ALA A 32 3.81 -23.18 6.71
CA ALA A 32 3.91 -23.11 5.26
C ALA A 32 3.88 -21.63 4.88
N ASN A 33 4.85 -21.14 4.12
CA ASN A 33 4.92 -19.76 3.62
C ASN A 33 3.53 -19.29 3.21
N THR A 34 2.83 -18.60 4.12
CA THR A 34 1.52 -18.06 3.85
C THR A 34 1.78 -16.58 3.74
N GLU A 35 1.83 -16.11 2.50
CA GLU A 35 1.94 -14.69 2.21
C GLU A 35 0.88 -13.96 3.05
N GLN A 36 1.33 -13.11 3.97
CA GLN A 36 0.43 -12.39 4.86
C GLN A 36 -0.32 -11.35 4.04
N GLY A 37 -1.64 -11.33 4.18
CA GLY A 37 -2.49 -10.31 3.57
C GLY A 37 -2.21 -8.93 4.13
N TYR A 38 -2.69 -7.90 3.43
CA TYR A 38 -2.55 -6.53 3.92
C TYR A 38 -3.37 -6.32 5.20
N VAL A 39 -2.79 -5.67 6.21
CA VAL A 39 -3.52 -5.32 7.45
C VAL A 39 -3.71 -3.80 7.48
N PRO A 40 -4.93 -3.29 7.18
CA PRO A 40 -5.21 -1.87 7.22
C PRO A 40 -4.88 -1.26 8.59
N PRO A 41 -4.26 -0.08 8.63
CA PRO A 41 -4.06 0.63 9.89
C PRO A 41 -5.38 0.95 10.61
N ALA A 42 -5.39 0.81 11.93
CA ALA A 42 -6.54 1.22 12.74
C ALA A 42 -6.79 2.73 12.62
N GLY A 43 -8.03 3.13 12.31
CA GLY A 43 -8.40 4.55 12.16
C GLY A 43 -9.70 4.77 11.38
N ARG A 44 -10.20 6.01 11.38
CA ARG A 44 -11.46 6.36 10.72
C ARG A 44 -11.36 6.15 9.22
N SER A 45 -12.29 5.35 8.68
CA SER A 45 -12.49 5.22 7.26
C SER A 45 -12.98 6.54 6.68
N ARG A 46 -12.16 7.19 5.85
CA ARG A 46 -12.59 8.31 5.00
C ARG A 46 -12.26 7.97 3.55
N PRO A 47 -13.12 8.29 2.57
CA PRO A 47 -12.79 8.07 1.17
C PRO A 47 -11.43 8.68 0.82
N GLN A 48 -10.46 7.82 0.52
CA GLN A 48 -9.09 8.25 0.21
C GLN A 48 -8.83 8.45 -1.26
N ARG A 49 -9.73 7.96 -2.11
CA ARG A 49 -9.61 8.15 -3.55
C ARG A 49 -10.76 9.01 -4.03
N THR A 50 -10.42 10.16 -4.60
CA THR A 50 -11.36 10.96 -5.38
C THR A 50 -10.94 10.86 -6.83
N GLN A 51 -11.87 10.48 -7.71
CA GLN A 51 -11.70 10.53 -9.15
C GLN A 51 -12.62 11.62 -9.68
N GLY A 52 -12.05 12.62 -10.36
CA GLY A 52 -12.84 13.66 -11.03
C GLY A 52 -13.49 13.10 -12.29
N GLY A 53 -14.60 12.36 -12.14
CA GLY A 53 -15.32 11.73 -13.27
C GLY A 53 -16.14 12.68 -14.14
N GLY A 54 -16.27 13.96 -13.74
CA GLY A 54 -17.07 14.97 -14.45
C GLY A 54 -16.36 15.67 -15.62
N ALA A 55 -15.06 15.45 -15.80
CA ALA A 55 -14.35 15.90 -16.99
C ALA A 55 -14.78 15.00 -18.16
N ARG A 56 -15.35 15.57 -19.22
CA ARG A 56 -15.78 14.85 -20.45
C ARG A 56 -14.60 14.32 -21.27
N GLY A 57 -13.59 13.76 -20.62
CA GLY A 57 -12.27 13.50 -21.20
C GLY A 57 -11.59 14.81 -21.65
N CYS A 58 -10.35 14.70 -22.09
CA CYS A 58 -9.80 15.77 -22.92
C CYS A 58 -10.62 15.83 -24.21
N PRO A 59 -11.11 17.01 -24.65
CA PRO A 59 -11.82 17.11 -25.92
C PRO A 59 -10.99 16.48 -27.03
N ASN A 60 -11.60 15.57 -27.81
CA ASN A 60 -10.96 14.87 -28.93
C ASN A 60 -9.82 13.88 -28.57
N ALA A 61 -9.65 13.50 -27.31
CA ALA A 61 -8.73 12.44 -26.92
C ALA A 61 -9.45 11.09 -26.73
N GLN A 62 -8.71 10.00 -26.91
CA GLN A 62 -9.18 8.67 -26.52
C GLN A 62 -9.53 8.67 -25.01
N PRO A 63 -10.64 8.04 -24.59
CA PRO A 63 -10.96 7.93 -23.17
C PRO A 63 -9.83 7.20 -22.41
N VAL A 64 -9.15 7.92 -21.52
CA VAL A 64 -8.12 7.37 -20.62
C VAL A 64 -8.73 7.20 -19.24
N SER A 65 -8.77 5.96 -18.74
CA SER A 65 -9.06 5.68 -17.34
C SER A 65 -7.77 5.78 -16.53
N LEU A 66 -7.81 6.56 -15.46
CA LEU A 66 -6.72 6.75 -14.51
C LEU A 66 -7.17 6.28 -13.14
N GLN A 67 -6.48 5.29 -12.58
CA GLN A 67 -6.85 4.69 -11.31
C GLN A 67 -5.64 4.56 -10.37
N LEU A 68 -5.67 5.22 -9.21
CA LEU A 68 -4.60 5.05 -8.21
C LEU A 68 -4.63 3.65 -7.60
N LEU A 69 -3.46 3.04 -7.42
CA LEU A 69 -3.30 1.72 -6.80
C LEU A 69 -3.13 1.85 -5.28
N ILE A 70 -4.16 2.41 -4.63
CA ILE A 70 -4.21 2.60 -3.19
C ILE A 70 -5.56 2.16 -2.62
N PRO A 71 -5.64 1.89 -1.30
CA PRO A 71 -6.89 1.62 -0.64
C PRO A 71 -7.86 2.79 -0.74
N ASN A 72 -9.15 2.48 -0.86
CA ASN A 72 -10.20 3.49 -1.01
C ASN A 72 -10.77 3.97 0.32
N ASP A 73 -10.64 3.17 1.36
CA ASP A 73 -11.36 3.28 2.62
C ASP A 73 -10.50 3.82 3.77
N HIS A 74 -9.17 3.91 3.65
CA HIS A 74 -8.29 4.43 4.70
C HIS A 74 -6.97 4.99 4.14
N THR A 75 -6.31 5.89 4.89
CA THR A 75 -5.01 6.46 4.50
C THR A 75 -3.93 5.38 4.53
N ALA A 76 -3.35 5.11 3.36
CA ALA A 76 -2.22 4.20 3.23
C ALA A 76 -0.95 4.81 3.84
N ARG A 77 -0.09 3.95 4.41
CA ARG A 77 1.12 4.35 5.12
C ARG A 77 2.38 3.94 4.40
N THR A 78 3.46 4.66 4.70
CA THR A 78 4.81 4.31 4.29
C THR A 78 5.84 4.54 5.38
N ILE A 79 6.98 3.85 5.33
CA ILE A 79 8.17 4.22 6.10
C ILE A 79 9.23 4.95 5.25
N ALA A 80 9.13 4.82 3.92
CA ALA A 80 10.04 5.43 2.97
C ALA A 80 10.02 6.96 3.06
N ALA A 81 11.22 7.56 3.10
CA ALA A 81 11.39 9.00 3.00
C ALA A 81 10.95 9.55 1.63
N ARG A 82 11.12 8.73 0.61
CA ARG A 82 10.87 9.02 -0.80
C ARG A 82 10.10 7.84 -1.40
N PRO A 83 8.78 7.77 -1.16
CA PRO A 83 7.99 6.61 -1.52
C PRO A 83 7.81 6.48 -3.03
N THR A 84 7.43 5.28 -3.46
CA THR A 84 6.97 4.99 -4.82
C THR A 84 5.45 5.05 -4.86
N PHE A 85 4.93 5.84 -5.79
CA PHE A 85 3.50 5.95 -6.09
C PHE A 85 3.18 5.15 -7.33
N ALA A 86 2.01 4.50 -7.36
CA ALA A 86 1.58 3.71 -8.51
C ALA A 86 0.12 3.94 -8.88
N TRP A 87 -0.16 3.92 -10.18
CA TRP A 87 -1.49 4.06 -10.75
C TRP A 87 -1.59 3.26 -12.05
N TYR A 88 -2.80 2.92 -12.46
CA TYR A 88 -3.09 2.30 -13.74
C TYR A 88 -3.57 3.34 -14.75
N LEU A 89 -3.12 3.20 -16.01
CA LEU A 89 -3.62 3.90 -17.17
C LEU A 89 -4.15 2.91 -18.22
N SER A 90 -5.36 3.13 -18.73
CA SER A 90 -5.95 2.24 -19.74
C SER A 90 -5.38 2.41 -21.15
N ALA A 91 -4.79 3.57 -21.45
CA ALA A 91 -4.24 3.93 -22.75
C ALA A 91 -3.15 5.00 -22.59
N VAL A 92 -2.32 5.18 -23.61
CA VAL A 92 -1.33 6.26 -23.67
C VAL A 92 -2.05 7.58 -23.97
N PRO A 93 -2.04 8.58 -23.07
CA PRO A 93 -2.59 9.89 -23.35
C PRO A 93 -1.72 10.65 -24.36
N SER A 94 -2.33 11.59 -25.10
CA SER A 94 -1.61 12.52 -25.99
C SER A 94 -0.84 13.60 -25.23
N MET A 95 -1.19 13.87 -23.98
CA MET A 95 -0.59 14.88 -23.12
C MET A 95 0.17 14.21 -21.96
N PRO A 96 1.24 14.82 -21.44
CA PRO A 96 1.92 14.32 -20.25
C PRO A 96 0.99 14.33 -19.04
N LEU A 97 1.26 13.42 -18.10
CA LEU A 97 0.66 13.50 -16.76
C LEU A 97 1.42 14.53 -15.93
N GLN A 98 0.73 15.12 -14.96
CA GLN A 98 1.35 15.89 -13.89
C GLN A 98 1.16 15.14 -12.57
N PHE A 99 2.28 14.87 -11.90
CA PHE A 99 2.31 14.43 -10.51
C PHE A 99 2.49 15.67 -9.62
N ALA A 100 1.67 15.79 -8.58
CA ALA A 100 1.80 16.83 -7.58
C ALA A 100 1.70 16.22 -6.18
N LEU A 101 2.57 16.66 -5.27
CA LEU A 101 2.58 16.29 -3.87
C LEU A 101 2.38 17.54 -3.01
N THR A 102 1.45 17.50 -2.07
CA THR A 102 1.09 18.61 -1.20
C THR A 102 1.07 18.12 0.25
N GLU A 103 1.75 18.81 1.15
CA GLU A 103 1.58 18.57 2.59
C GLU A 103 0.15 18.94 3.01
N THR A 104 -0.50 18.14 3.85
CA THR A 104 -1.87 18.45 4.31
C THR A 104 -1.89 19.80 5.03
N GLY A 105 -2.76 20.70 4.59
CA GLY A 105 -2.88 22.08 5.11
C GLY A 105 -2.07 23.13 4.34
N ALA A 106 -1.16 22.72 3.44
CA ALA A 106 -0.44 23.65 2.58
C ALA A 106 -1.29 24.12 1.39
N ALA A 107 -1.14 25.40 1.02
CA ALA A 107 -1.83 25.98 -0.13
C ALA A 107 -1.21 25.57 -1.47
N GLN A 108 0.09 25.32 -1.50
CA GLN A 108 0.85 25.01 -2.71
C GLN A 108 1.52 23.62 -2.62
N PRO A 109 1.72 22.93 -3.75
CA PRO A 109 2.45 21.67 -3.77
C PRO A 109 3.91 21.87 -3.32
N ILE A 110 4.45 20.91 -2.60
CA ILE A 110 5.87 20.83 -2.24
C ILE A 110 6.71 20.19 -3.35
N PHE A 111 6.06 19.50 -4.29
CA PHE A 111 6.70 18.91 -5.46
C PHE A 111 5.71 18.79 -6.62
N VAL A 112 6.16 19.13 -7.83
CA VAL A 112 5.39 18.98 -9.07
C VAL A 112 6.32 18.45 -10.16
N LYS A 113 5.86 17.47 -10.93
CA LYS A 113 6.61 16.90 -12.05
C LYS A 113 5.70 16.51 -13.20
N GLU A 114 6.09 16.89 -14.41
CA GLU A 114 5.49 16.34 -15.63
C GLU A 114 6.12 14.99 -15.98
N LEU A 115 5.26 14.04 -16.32
CA LEU A 115 5.59 12.65 -16.59
C LEU A 115 5.13 12.31 -18.01
N PRO A 116 6.06 12.20 -18.99
CA PRO A 116 5.71 11.73 -20.31
C PRO A 116 5.29 10.26 -20.24
N VAL A 117 4.16 9.92 -20.87
CA VAL A 117 3.63 8.56 -20.89
C VAL A 117 3.92 7.93 -22.25
N LYS A 118 4.64 6.81 -22.24
CA LYS A 118 5.00 6.06 -23.46
C LYS A 118 4.24 4.74 -23.61
N GLN A 119 3.64 4.25 -22.53
CA GLN A 119 2.93 2.99 -22.48
C GLN A 119 1.74 3.07 -21.52
N ALA A 120 0.72 2.25 -21.78
CA ALA A 120 -0.39 2.02 -20.85
C ALA A 120 -0.02 0.93 -19.84
N GLY A 121 -0.87 0.75 -18.82
CA GLY A 121 -0.67 -0.25 -17.76
C GLY A 121 -0.35 0.38 -16.41
N ILE A 122 0.35 -0.37 -15.56
CA ILE A 122 0.79 0.10 -14.24
C ILE A 122 1.97 1.04 -14.42
N MET A 123 1.78 2.27 -13.95
CA MET A 123 2.79 3.32 -13.90
C MET A 123 3.34 3.43 -12.49
N GLN A 124 4.64 3.73 -12.38
CA GLN A 124 5.32 3.96 -11.10
C GLN A 124 6.04 5.30 -11.14
N PHE A 125 6.04 6.00 -10.01
CA PHE A 125 6.84 7.20 -9.81
C PHE A 125 7.42 7.21 -8.40
N THR A 126 8.74 7.07 -8.30
CA THR A 126 9.47 7.23 -7.05
C THR A 126 9.87 8.67 -6.87
N LEU A 127 9.62 9.21 -5.68
CA LEU A 127 10.00 10.59 -5.36
C LEU A 127 11.53 10.75 -5.51
N PRO A 128 12.02 11.64 -6.39
CA PRO A 128 13.43 11.63 -6.75
C PRO A 128 14.29 12.32 -5.67
N PRO A 129 15.62 12.16 -5.67
CA PRO A 129 16.50 12.70 -4.63
C PRO A 129 16.41 14.23 -4.45
N GLU A 130 16.09 14.97 -5.51
CA GLU A 130 15.95 16.44 -5.47
C GLU A 130 14.68 16.92 -4.77
N ALA A 131 13.68 16.06 -4.55
CA ALA A 131 12.50 16.43 -3.78
C ALA A 131 12.84 16.56 -2.28
N ALA A 132 11.97 17.19 -1.49
CA ALA A 132 12.05 17.05 -0.03
C ALA A 132 11.61 15.64 0.39
N GLU A 133 12.25 15.10 1.42
CA GLU A 133 11.78 13.87 2.07
C GLU A 133 10.46 14.12 2.79
N LEU A 134 9.56 13.12 2.78
CA LEU A 134 8.37 13.17 3.60
C LEU A 134 8.78 13.12 5.06
N GLN A 135 8.24 13.97 5.92
CA GLN A 135 8.52 13.91 7.35
C GLN A 135 7.68 12.83 8.04
N VAL A 136 8.29 12.12 8.99
CA VAL A 136 7.59 11.14 9.83
C VAL A 136 6.48 11.84 10.64
N GLY A 137 5.33 11.18 10.76
CA GLY A 137 4.15 11.69 11.46
C GLY A 137 3.34 12.71 10.65
N LYS A 138 3.69 12.96 9.39
CA LYS A 138 2.95 13.87 8.50
C LYS A 138 2.17 13.14 7.43
N GLU A 139 1.01 13.71 7.12
CA GLU A 139 0.14 13.33 6.02
C GLU A 139 0.40 14.23 4.80
N TYR A 140 0.41 13.61 3.63
CA TYR A 140 0.51 14.31 2.35
C TYR A 140 -0.62 13.84 1.44
N ARG A 141 -1.03 14.74 0.54
CA ARG A 141 -1.92 14.45 -0.57
C ARG A 141 -1.10 14.41 -1.85
N TRP A 142 -1.26 13.36 -2.64
CA TRP A 142 -0.68 13.28 -3.97
C TRP A 142 -1.78 13.19 -5.03
N THR A 143 -1.53 13.80 -6.18
CA THR A 143 -2.48 13.87 -7.29
C THR A 143 -1.75 13.51 -8.58
N VAL A 144 -2.37 12.69 -9.40
CA VAL A 144 -1.98 12.48 -10.80
C VAL A 144 -3.07 13.06 -11.67
N SER A 145 -2.69 13.99 -12.54
CA SER A 145 -3.60 14.72 -13.42
C SER A 145 -3.17 14.61 -14.87
N LEU A 146 -4.13 14.40 -15.77
CA LEU A 146 -3.99 14.63 -17.19
C LEU A 146 -4.53 16.03 -17.49
N ILE A 147 -3.62 16.98 -17.72
CA ILE A 147 -3.99 18.38 -17.98
C ILE A 147 -4.39 18.49 -19.45
N CYS A 148 -5.70 18.45 -19.70
CA CYS A 148 -6.26 18.50 -21.05
C CYS A 148 -6.14 19.89 -21.69
N ASN A 149 -6.33 20.93 -20.89
CA ASN A 149 -6.21 22.31 -21.31
C ASN A 149 -5.65 23.13 -20.13
N PRO A 150 -4.41 23.65 -20.23
CA PRO A 150 -3.83 24.50 -19.19
C PRO A 150 -4.65 25.74 -18.85
N GLU A 151 -5.41 26.29 -19.81
CA GLU A 151 -6.31 27.44 -19.61
C GLU A 151 -7.57 27.05 -18.82
N HIS A 152 -7.94 25.76 -18.80
CA HIS A 152 -9.10 25.23 -18.09
C HIS A 152 -8.77 23.97 -17.28
N PRO A 153 -7.96 24.08 -16.20
CA PRO A 153 -7.54 22.93 -15.41
C PRO A 153 -8.69 22.14 -14.78
N SER A 154 -9.85 22.77 -14.59
CA SER A 154 -11.08 22.12 -14.11
C SER A 154 -11.60 21.01 -15.01
N GLN A 155 -11.15 20.97 -16.28
CA GLN A 155 -11.47 19.93 -17.26
C GLN A 155 -10.49 18.76 -17.22
N SER A 156 -9.49 18.80 -16.33
CA SER A 156 -8.47 17.75 -16.24
C SER A 156 -9.07 16.46 -15.67
N VAL A 157 -8.67 15.33 -16.23
CA VAL A 157 -8.89 14.02 -15.60
C VAL A 157 -7.86 13.90 -14.48
N TYR A 158 -8.29 13.67 -13.25
CA TYR A 158 -7.37 13.50 -12.14
C TYR A 158 -7.85 12.42 -11.18
N ALA A 159 -6.89 11.82 -10.49
CA ALA A 159 -7.14 11.09 -9.26
C ALA A 159 -6.16 11.54 -8.18
N ARG A 160 -6.64 11.54 -6.94
CA ARG A 160 -5.84 11.93 -5.78
C ARG A 160 -5.97 10.92 -4.65
N GLY A 161 -4.91 10.84 -3.85
CA GLY A 161 -4.76 9.95 -2.71
C GLY A 161 -4.02 10.63 -1.57
N TRP A 162 -3.97 9.97 -0.42
CA TRP A 162 -3.20 10.41 0.73
C TRP A 162 -2.18 9.35 1.15
N ILE A 163 -1.12 9.83 1.79
CA ILE A 163 -0.01 9.03 2.28
C ILE A 163 0.47 9.60 3.61
N ASP A 164 0.64 8.70 4.59
CA ASP A 164 1.26 9.03 5.87
C ASP A 164 2.65 8.39 5.95
N ARG A 165 3.68 9.18 6.27
CA ARG A 165 4.97 8.59 6.64
C ARG A 165 4.96 8.29 8.13
N VAL A 166 5.25 7.05 8.51
CA VAL A 166 5.26 6.59 9.91
C VAL A 166 6.64 6.07 10.31
N THR A 167 6.87 5.97 11.61
CA THR A 167 8.06 5.29 12.13
C THR A 167 7.88 3.77 12.00
N PRO A 168 8.84 3.03 11.43
CA PRO A 168 8.79 1.57 11.46
C PRO A 168 8.84 1.03 12.90
N SER A 169 8.02 0.04 13.21
CA SER A 169 8.09 -0.66 14.50
C SER A 169 9.38 -1.46 14.62
N THR A 170 9.75 -1.84 15.85
CA THR A 170 10.95 -2.65 16.09
C THR A 170 10.79 -4.04 15.47
N GLU A 171 9.62 -4.63 15.62
CA GLU A 171 9.27 -5.95 15.11
C GLU A 171 9.39 -5.99 13.57
N LEU A 172 8.86 -4.98 12.88
CA LEU A 172 9.00 -4.89 11.43
C LEU A 172 10.46 -4.80 11.00
N LYS A 173 11.31 -4.04 11.70
CA LYS A 173 12.74 -3.95 11.36
C LYS A 173 13.43 -5.31 11.48
N GLU A 174 13.08 -6.08 12.51
CA GLU A 174 13.62 -7.43 12.73
C GLU A 174 13.16 -8.38 11.62
N CYS A 175 11.87 -8.40 11.29
CA CYS A 175 11.36 -9.26 10.22
C CYS A 175 11.98 -8.88 8.85
N LEU A 176 12.12 -7.58 8.54
CA LEU A 176 12.80 -7.11 7.31
C LEU A 176 14.29 -7.48 7.25
N ALA A 177 14.98 -7.54 8.39
CA ALA A 177 16.38 -7.97 8.47
C ALA A 177 16.54 -9.47 8.21
N MET A 178 15.52 -10.27 8.54
CA MET A 178 15.50 -11.71 8.31
C MET A 178 14.95 -12.10 6.93
N ALA A 179 14.26 -11.19 6.24
CA ALA A 179 13.61 -11.48 4.96
C ALA A 179 14.62 -11.85 3.85
N THR A 180 14.48 -13.05 3.32
CA THR A 180 15.39 -13.63 2.32
C THR A 180 14.95 -13.39 0.87
N SER A 181 13.74 -12.89 0.64
CA SER A 181 13.21 -12.60 -0.70
C SER A 181 12.43 -11.29 -0.75
N THR A 182 12.28 -10.74 -1.95
CA THR A 182 11.45 -9.54 -2.20
C THR A 182 9.99 -9.78 -1.84
N VAL A 183 9.47 -10.98 -2.11
CA VAL A 183 8.09 -11.37 -1.78
C VAL A 183 7.89 -11.42 -0.26
N GLN A 184 8.86 -11.96 0.49
CA GLN A 184 8.78 -11.95 1.95
C GLN A 184 8.79 -10.52 2.49
N LYS A 185 9.68 -9.65 2.00
CA LYS A 185 9.69 -8.23 2.39
C LYS A 185 8.36 -7.53 2.10
N ALA A 186 7.79 -7.77 0.92
CA ALA A 186 6.49 -7.22 0.55
C ALA A 186 5.38 -7.71 1.48
N SER A 187 5.38 -9.00 1.83
CA SER A 187 4.47 -9.60 2.80
C SER A 187 4.62 -8.97 4.19
N ASP A 188 5.84 -8.75 4.66
CA ASP A 188 6.11 -8.14 5.98
C ASP A 188 5.62 -6.68 6.03
N TYR A 189 5.84 -5.92 4.95
CA TYR A 189 5.28 -4.58 4.79
C TYR A 189 3.75 -4.59 4.78
N ALA A 190 3.14 -5.50 4.02
CA ALA A 190 1.69 -5.60 3.91
C ALA A 190 1.04 -5.97 5.25
N GLY A 191 1.59 -6.97 5.95
CA GLY A 191 1.14 -7.40 7.28
C GLY A 191 1.30 -6.30 8.34
N SER A 192 2.23 -5.36 8.13
CA SER A 192 2.44 -4.18 8.99
C SER A 192 1.64 -2.93 8.57
N GLY A 193 0.77 -3.05 7.57
CA GLY A 193 -0.06 -1.94 7.08
C GLY A 193 0.69 -0.88 6.28
N LEU A 194 1.86 -1.20 5.74
CA LEU A 194 2.70 -0.31 4.92
C LEU A 194 2.45 -0.56 3.43
N TRP A 195 1.28 -0.13 2.97
CA TRP A 195 0.82 -0.38 1.60
C TRP A 195 1.80 0.10 0.52
N TYR A 196 2.35 1.31 0.64
CA TYR A 196 3.24 1.86 -0.38
C TYR A 196 4.55 1.08 -0.48
N ASP A 197 5.11 0.65 0.65
CA ASP A 197 6.35 -0.13 0.69
C ASP A 197 6.14 -1.56 0.15
N ALA A 198 5.00 -2.19 0.48
CA ALA A 198 4.62 -3.49 -0.07
C ALA A 198 4.45 -3.42 -1.59
N LEU A 199 3.71 -2.42 -2.09
CA LEU A 199 3.46 -2.23 -3.50
C LEU A 199 4.76 -1.94 -4.27
N ALA A 200 5.63 -1.08 -3.72
CA ALA A 200 6.94 -0.79 -4.32
C ALA A 200 7.80 -2.05 -4.46
N ALA A 201 7.88 -2.87 -3.41
CA ALA A 201 8.64 -4.12 -3.45
C ALA A 201 8.11 -5.10 -4.51
N LEU A 202 6.78 -5.23 -4.65
CA LEU A 202 6.17 -6.12 -5.63
C LEU A 202 6.35 -5.64 -7.07
N LEU A 203 6.25 -4.32 -7.30
CA LEU A 203 6.37 -3.73 -8.62
C LEU A 203 7.82 -3.58 -9.12
N ASP A 204 8.80 -3.68 -8.22
CA ASP A 204 10.24 -3.70 -8.55
C ASP A 204 10.77 -5.12 -8.87
N THR A 205 9.90 -6.14 -8.81
CA THR A 205 10.32 -7.54 -9.04
C THR A 205 10.72 -7.76 -10.50
N SER A 206 12.00 -8.06 -10.72
CA SER A 206 12.57 -8.37 -12.05
C SER A 206 11.84 -9.52 -12.76
N ALA A 207 11.73 -9.40 -14.08
CA ALA A 207 11.19 -10.42 -14.97
C ALA A 207 11.89 -11.78 -14.85
N SER A 208 13.17 -11.80 -14.43
CA SER A 208 14.00 -12.99 -14.25
C SER A 208 14.02 -13.52 -12.81
N SER A 209 13.26 -12.92 -11.90
CA SER A 209 13.23 -13.33 -10.50
C SER A 209 12.56 -14.72 -10.35
N PRO A 210 13.15 -15.65 -9.59
CA PRO A 210 12.50 -16.93 -9.27
C PRO A 210 11.19 -16.75 -8.50
N ASP A 211 11.01 -15.59 -7.85
CA ASP A 211 9.81 -15.26 -7.07
C ASP A 211 8.76 -14.47 -7.88
N ARG A 212 8.96 -14.27 -9.19
CA ARG A 212 8.05 -13.46 -10.02
C ARG A 212 6.60 -13.92 -9.94
N ALA A 213 6.35 -15.22 -10.05
CA ALA A 213 5.00 -15.78 -10.02
C ALA A 213 4.32 -15.55 -8.66
N LYS A 214 5.08 -15.73 -7.57
CA LYS A 214 4.59 -15.48 -6.20
C LYS A 214 4.32 -14.00 -5.96
N GLY A 215 5.25 -13.13 -6.35
CA GLY A 215 5.06 -11.68 -6.25
C GLY A 215 3.87 -11.17 -7.06
N ALA A 216 3.63 -11.71 -8.26
CA ALA A 216 2.46 -11.39 -9.04
C ALA A 216 1.15 -11.85 -8.37
N ALA A 217 1.13 -13.06 -7.79
CA ALA A 217 -0.01 -13.58 -7.04
C ALA A 217 -0.29 -12.74 -5.79
N LEU A 218 0.74 -12.38 -5.02
CA LEU A 218 0.63 -11.50 -3.86
C LEU A 218 0.08 -10.12 -4.28
N LEU A 219 0.66 -9.51 -5.32
CA LEU A 219 0.18 -8.22 -5.85
C LEU A 219 -1.30 -8.28 -6.21
N GLN A 220 -1.73 -9.31 -6.93
CA GLN A 220 -3.14 -9.48 -7.29
C GLN A 220 -4.02 -9.63 -6.03
N SER A 221 -3.58 -10.43 -5.06
CA SER A 221 -4.29 -10.62 -3.78
C SER A 221 -4.44 -9.29 -3.03
N LEU A 222 -3.37 -8.50 -2.89
CA LEU A 222 -3.40 -7.22 -2.21
C LEU A 222 -4.32 -6.21 -2.92
N LEU A 223 -4.22 -6.10 -4.25
CA LEU A 223 -5.08 -5.21 -5.04
C LEU A 223 -6.56 -5.59 -4.90
N HIS A 224 -6.87 -6.89 -4.94
CA HIS A 224 -8.22 -7.38 -4.74
C HIS A 224 -8.75 -7.03 -3.35
N GLN A 225 -7.94 -7.20 -2.30
CA GLN A 225 -8.32 -6.91 -0.92
C GLN A 225 -8.78 -5.46 -0.71
N VAL A 226 -8.21 -4.52 -1.46
CA VAL A 226 -8.53 -3.09 -1.33
C VAL A 226 -9.53 -2.58 -2.39
N GLY A 227 -10.22 -3.51 -3.06
CA GLY A 227 -11.27 -3.21 -4.04
C GLY A 227 -10.76 -2.70 -5.39
N LEU A 228 -9.53 -3.08 -5.77
CA LEU A 228 -8.93 -2.79 -7.08
C LEU A 228 -9.04 -4.05 -7.96
N ASN A 229 -10.26 -4.43 -8.34
CA ASN A 229 -10.54 -5.61 -9.15
C ASN A 229 -9.93 -5.52 -10.57
N GLU A 230 -9.69 -6.71 -11.15
CA GLU A 230 -8.92 -7.16 -12.34
C GLU A 230 -8.67 -6.29 -13.59
N THR A 231 -9.19 -5.07 -13.69
CA THR A 231 -8.85 -4.16 -14.79
C THR A 231 -7.34 -3.86 -14.88
N VAL A 232 -6.63 -3.99 -13.76
CA VAL A 232 -5.18 -3.84 -13.63
C VAL A 232 -4.43 -5.19 -13.82
N ALA A 233 -4.99 -6.30 -13.32
CA ALA A 233 -4.33 -7.61 -13.31
C ALA A 233 -4.39 -8.35 -14.67
N SER A 234 -5.51 -8.25 -15.39
CA SER A 234 -5.72 -8.97 -16.67
C SER A 234 -4.93 -8.42 -17.87
N LYS A 235 -4.36 -7.21 -17.75
CA LYS A 235 -3.64 -6.52 -18.83
C LYS A 235 -2.15 -6.31 -18.56
N SER A 236 -1.65 -6.73 -17.40
CA SER A 236 -0.24 -6.55 -16.99
C SER A 236 0.57 -7.85 -17.03
N MET A 237 -0.03 -8.95 -17.49
CA MET A 237 0.62 -10.25 -17.72
C MET A 237 0.74 -10.55 -19.21
#